data_AF-A0A7X8KSC5-F1
#
_entry.id   AF-A0A7X8KSC5-F1
#
_cell.length_a   1.000
_cell.length_b   1.000
_cell.length_c   1.000
_cell.angle_alpha   90.00
_cell.angle_beta   90.00
_cell.angle_gamma   90.00
#
_symmetry.space_group_name_H-M   'P 1'
#
loop_
_entity.id
_entity.type
_entity.pdbx_description
1 polymer ?
#
loop_
_entity_poly.entity_id
_entity_poly.type
_entity_poly.pdbx_seq_one_letter_code
_entity_poly.pdbx_strand_id
1 'polypeptide(L)' 'MSNFSDLDMLYDYEKDTSAAAVGYMTFSTKASDSDLITRYMQLAQEASKVSEQTRKLILKNGGIT' A
#
# COMPACT_ATOMS: atom_id res chain seq x y z
N MET A 1 -13.88 -0.77 -23.87
CA MET A 1 -14.14 -1.40 -22.56
C MET A 1 -12.81 -1.79 -21.89
N SER A 2 -11.94 -0.83 -21.58
CA SER A 2 -10.62 -1.05 -20.92
C SER A 2 -10.53 -0.26 -19.60
N ASN A 3 -10.97 1.00 -19.63
CA ASN A 3 -10.81 1.95 -18.53
C ASN A 3 -11.40 1.50 -17.18
N PHE A 4 -12.48 0.71 -17.17
CA PHE A 4 -13.05 0.20 -15.92
C PHE A 4 -12.19 -0.92 -15.32
N SER A 5 -11.67 -1.83 -16.14
CA SER A 5 -10.77 -2.90 -15.68
C SER A 5 -9.46 -2.34 -15.13
N ASP A 6 -8.91 -1.29 -15.76
CA ASP A 6 -7.67 -0.67 -15.30
C ASP A 6 -7.86 0.09 -13.98
N LEU A 7 -9.03 0.73 -13.80
CA LEU A 7 -9.38 1.41 -12.55
C LEU A 7 -9.63 0.41 -11.42
N ASP A 8 -10.34 -0.69 -11.69
CA ASP A 8 -10.59 -1.77 -10.74
C ASP A 8 -9.27 -2.40 -10.26
N MET A 9 -8.32 -2.64 -11.18
CA MET A 9 -6.98 -3.11 -10.80
C MET A 9 -6.22 -2.12 -9.93
N LEU A 10 -6.36 -0.81 -10.18
CA LEU A 10 -5.73 0.21 -9.33
C LEU A 10 -6.34 0.22 -7.92
N TYR A 11 -7.66 0.02 -7.80
CA TYR A 11 -8.31 -0.10 -6.49
C TYR A 11 -7.84 -1.32 -5.71
N ASP A 12 -7.75 -2.49 -6.37
CA ASP A 12 -7.23 -3.69 -5.74
C ASP A 12 -5.77 -3.50 -5.29
N TYR A 13 -4.96 -2.85 -6.13
CA TYR A 13 -3.57 -2.57 -5.79
C TYR A 13 -3.42 -1.58 -4.63
N GLU A 14 -4.25 -0.53 -4.56
CA GLU A 14 -4.27 0.42 -3.44
C GLU A 14 -4.66 -0.28 -2.13
N LYS A 15 -5.68 -1.15 -2.19
CA LYS A 15 -6.15 -1.93 -1.06
C LYS A 15 -5.06 -2.86 -0.53
N ASP A 16 -4.41 -3.62 -1.41
CA ASP A 16 -3.37 -4.57 -1.03
C ASP A 16 -2.13 -3.87 -0.45
N THR A 17 -1.72 -2.76 -1.05
CA THR A 17 -0.56 -1.98 -0.58
C THR A 17 -0.83 -1.27 0.75
N SER A 18 -2.06 -0.77 0.94
CA SER A 18 -2.52 -0.21 2.22
C SER A 18 -2.56 -1.28 3.31
N ALA A 19 -3.12 -2.46 3.02
CA ALA A 19 -3.14 -3.59 3.94
C ALA A 19 -1.74 -4.07 4.30
N ALA A 20 -0.83 -4.14 3.32
CA ALA A 20 0.57 -4.49 3.54
C ALA A 20 1.28 -3.49 4.46
N ALA A 21 1.06 -2.19 4.28
CA ALA A 21 1.63 -1.15 5.14
C ALA A 21 1.22 -1.34 6.61
N VAL A 22 -0.07 -1.57 6.86
CA VAL A 22 -0.59 -1.84 8.21
C VAL A 22 -0.04 -3.16 8.77
N GLY A 23 0.05 -4.20 7.93
CA GLY A 23 0.60 -5.50 8.31
C GLY A 23 2.06 -5.41 8.74
N TYR A 24 2.91 -4.76 7.95
CA TYR A 24 4.32 -4.55 8.29
C TYR A 24 4.50 -3.68 9.54
N MET A 25 3.71 -2.62 9.70
CA MET A 25 3.73 -1.83 10.93
C MET A 25 3.31 -2.67 12.16
N THR A 26 2.36 -3.57 11.99
CA THR A 26 1.97 -4.51 13.07
C THR A 26 3.12 -5.46 13.40
N PHE A 27 3.83 -5.98 12.39
CA PHE A 27 4.99 -6.85 12.61
C PHE A 27 6.15 -6.12 13.29
N SER A 28 6.41 -4.86 12.95
CA SER A 28 7.45 -4.09 13.63
C SER A 28 7.15 -3.89 15.12
N THR A 29 5.87 -3.83 15.53
CA THR A 29 5.53 -3.72 16.96
C THR A 29 5.60 -5.04 17.73
N LYS A 30 5.55 -6.18 17.02
CA LYS A 30 5.55 -7.53 17.62
C LYS A 30 6.91 -8.21 17.58
N ALA A 31 7.81 -7.80 16.70
CA ALA A 31 9.16 -8.34 16.61
C ALA A 31 10.00 -7.91 17.83
N SER A 32 10.87 -8.81 18.28
CA SER A 32 11.84 -8.53 19.35
C SER A 32 13.27 -8.28 18.84
N ASP A 33 13.54 -8.66 17.60
CA ASP A 33 14.81 -8.42 16.92
C ASP A 33 14.82 -7.01 16.29
N SER A 34 15.81 -6.20 16.65
CA SER A 34 15.91 -4.80 16.22
C SER A 34 16.13 -4.62 14.71
N ASP A 35 16.79 -5.57 14.04
CA ASP A 35 16.97 -5.54 12.58
C ASP A 35 15.64 -5.86 11.89
N LEU A 36 14.89 -6.85 12.38
CA LEU A 36 13.55 -7.17 11.88
C LEU A 36 12.57 -6.01 12.07
N ILE A 37 12.57 -5.37 13.25
CA ILE A 37 11.75 -4.17 13.49
C ILE A 37 12.05 -3.10 12.43
N THR A 38 13.34 -2.82 12.22
CA THR A 38 13.78 -1.81 11.24
C THR A 38 13.34 -2.15 9.82
N ARG A 39 13.50 -3.41 9.40
CA ARG A 39 13.07 -3.89 8.07
C ARG A 39 11.56 -3.78 7.89
N TYR A 40 10.77 -4.18 8.89
CA TYR A 40 9.32 -4.05 8.82
C TYR A 40 8.88 -2.58 8.76
N MET A 41 9.54 -1.68 9.49
CA MET A 41 9.26 -0.25 9.37
C MET A 41 9.58 0.29 7.97
N GLN A 42 10.70 -0.12 7.37
CA GLN A 42 11.04 0.26 5.99
C GLN A 42 10.01 -0.26 4.98
N LEU A 43 9.60 -1.52 5.11
CA LEU A 43 8.56 -2.12 4.27
C LEU A 43 7.21 -1.41 4.44
N ALA A 44 6.84 -1.05 5.66
CA ALA A 44 5.61 -0.29 5.93
C ALA A 44 5.63 1.09 5.27
N GLN A 45 6.77 1.79 5.31
CA GLN A 45 6.95 3.08 4.66
C GLN A 45 6.86 2.99 3.14
N GLU A 46 7.57 2.04 2.52
CA GLU A 46 7.51 1.86 1.06
C GLU A 46 6.11 1.45 0.60
N ALA A 47 5.44 0.52 1.30
CA ALA A 47 4.05 0.15 0.99
C ALA A 47 3.09 1.34 1.11
N SER A 48 3.24 2.18 2.14
CA SER A 48 2.43 3.39 2.32
C SER A 48 2.62 4.38 1.16
N LYS A 49 3.87 4.58 0.72
CA LYS A 49 4.20 5.44 -0.41
C LYS A 49 3.59 4.94 -1.71
N VAL A 50 3.65 3.63 -1.96
CA VAL A 50 3.04 3.00 -3.14
C VAL A 50 1.51 3.12 -3.10
N SER A 51 0.88 2.91 -1.95
CA SER A 51 -0.56 3.13 -1.75
C SER A 51 -0.94 4.59 -2.08
N GLU A 52 -0.19 5.57 -1.58
CA GLU A 52 -0.43 6.99 -1.88
C GLU A 52 -0.29 7.31 -3.38
N GLN A 53 0.74 6.77 -4.04
CA GLN A 53 0.96 6.95 -5.48
C GLN A 53 -0.18 6.33 -6.29
N THR A 54 -0.63 5.15 -5.91
CA THR A 54 -1.75 4.45 -6.57
C THR A 54 -3.04 5.23 -6.41
N ARG A 55 -3.30 5.78 -5.21
CA ARG A 55 -4.44 6.67 -4.94
C ARG A 55 -4.44 7.90 -5.85
N LYS A 56 -3.28 8.52 -6.07
CA LYS A 56 -3.13 9.64 -7.02
C LYS A 56 -3.44 9.22 -8.46
N LEU A 57 -3.08 7.99 -8.86
CA LEU A 57 -3.42 7.45 -10.18
C LEU A 57 -4.91 7.18 -10.34
N ILE A 58 -5.57 6.61 -9.32
CA ILE A 58 -7.03 6.42 -9.29
C ILE A 58 -7.75 7.74 -9.54
N LEU A 59 -7.40 8.78 -8.77
CA LEU A 59 -7.98 10.12 -8.93
C LEU A 59 -7.73 10.71 -10.32
N LYS A 60 -6.51 10.56 -10.85
CA LYS A 60 -6.15 11.02 -12.21
C LYS A 60 -6.97 10.30 -13.30
N ASN A 61 -7.32 9.05 -13.07
CA ASN A 61 -8.08 8.22 -14.01
C ASN A 61 -9.61 8.35 -13.82
N GLY A 62 -10.07 9.28 -12.97
CA GLY A 62 -11.49 9.57 -12.75
C GLY A 62 -12.17 8.68 -11.70
N GLY A 63 -11.39 7.91 -10.94
CA GLY A 63 -11.89 7.18 -9.77
C GLY A 63 -12.11 8.09 -8.56
N ILE A 64 -12.89 7.59 -7.61
CA ILE A 64 -13.21 8.23 -6.33
C ILE A 64 -12.50 7.45 -5.22
N THR A 65 -11.90 8.15 -4.26
CA THR A 65 -11.14 7.57 -3.13
C THR A 65 -11.82 7.81 -1.81
#